data_AF-A0A183L1R1-F1
#
_entry.id   AF-A0A183L1R1-F1
#
_cell.length_a   1.000
_cell.length_b   1.000
_cell.length_c   1.000
_cell.angle_alpha   90.00
_cell.angle_beta   90.00
_cell.angle_gamma   90.00
#
_symmetry.space_group_name_H-M   'P 1'
#
loop_
_entity.id
_entity.type
_entity.pdbx_description
1 polymer ?
#
loop_
_entity_poly.entity_id
_entity_poly.type
_entity_poly.pdbx_seq_one_letter_code
_entity_poly.pdbx_strand_id
1 'polypeptide(L)' 'MDQGSSKPPSKQRKDISMNIIQCYAPTNDCNEDAKDQFYDRLQSIVEKCPTKDLTILMGDLNVKVGMDNTGYEDIME' A
#
# COMPACT_ATOMS: atom_id res chain seq x y z
N MET A 1 -25.45 -52.84 9.20
CA MET A 1 -25.10 -51.60 9.91
C MET A 1 -24.09 -50.89 9.04
N ASP A 2 -24.57 -49.94 8.23
CA ASP A 2 -23.72 -49.18 7.31
C ASP A 2 -22.90 -48.19 8.15
N GLN A 3 -21.59 -48.41 8.26
CA GLN A 3 -20.71 -47.44 8.90
C GLN A 3 -20.47 -46.29 7.93
N GLY A 4 -21.33 -45.28 8.02
CA GLY A 4 -21.15 -44.01 7.34
C GLY A 4 -19.82 -43.38 7.77
N SER A 5 -18.79 -43.55 6.96
CA SER A 5 -17.51 -42.87 7.12
C SER A 5 -17.74 -41.37 6.88
N SER A 6 -17.82 -40.60 7.97
CA SER A 6 -17.91 -39.14 7.87
C SER A 6 -16.55 -38.60 7.47
N LYS A 7 -16.47 -38.09 6.23
CA LYS A 7 -15.29 -37.39 5.74
C LYS A 7 -15.10 -36.13 6.62
N PRO A 8 -13.90 -35.90 7.20
CA PRO A 8 -13.69 -34.74 8.04
C PRO A 8 -13.92 -33.44 7.23
N PRO A 9 -14.48 -32.39 7.85
CA PRO A 9 -14.73 -31.14 7.15
C PRO A 9 -13.39 -30.56 6.66
N SER A 10 -13.24 -30.45 5.35
CA SER A 10 -12.08 -29.82 4.73
C SER A 10 -12.05 -28.34 5.14
N LYS A 11 -11.08 -27.95 5.97
CA LYS A 11 -10.83 -26.53 6.26
C LYS A 11 -10.53 -25.81 4.94
N GLN A 12 -11.42 -24.91 4.53
CA GLN A 12 -11.13 -24.01 3.42
C GLN A 12 -10.04 -23.03 3.87
N ARG A 13 -8.90 -23.03 3.19
CA ARG A 13 -7.91 -21.98 3.36
C ARG A 13 -8.42 -20.75 2.62
N LYS A 14 -8.42 -19.60 3.29
CA LYS A 14 -8.67 -18.32 2.61
C LYS A 14 -7.39 -17.96 1.87
N ASP A 15 -7.48 -17.87 0.55
CA ASP A 15 -6.41 -17.26 -0.24
C ASP A 15 -6.44 -15.75 -0.01
N ILE A 16 -5.31 -15.20 0.43
CA ILE A 16 -5.10 -13.76 0.58
C ILE A 16 -4.19 -13.37 -0.58
N SER A 17 -4.69 -12.56 -1.50
CA SER A 17 -3.84 -11.98 -2.54
C SER A 17 -3.10 -10.77 -1.99
N MET A 18 -1.90 -10.53 -2.51
CA MET A 18 -1.01 -9.48 -2.04
C MET A 18 -0.53 -8.65 -3.22
N ASN A 19 -0.67 -7.32 -3.14
CA ASN A 19 -0.15 -6.36 -4.09
C ASN A 19 1.08 -5.68 -3.48
N ILE A 20 2.18 -5.62 -4.21
CA ILE A 20 3.38 -4.88 -3.82
C ILE A 20 3.58 -3.78 -4.85
N ILE A 21 3.50 -2.54 -4.39
CA ILE A 21 3.73 -1.35 -5.21
C ILE A 21 5.06 -0.76 -4.76
N GLN A 22 6.04 -0.79 -5.66
CA GLN A 22 7.31 -0.11 -5.44
C GLN A 22 7.36 1.15 -6.28
N CYS A 23 7.63 2.29 -5.65
CA CYS A 23 7.74 3.56 -6.35
C CYS A 23 8.98 4.37 -5.92
N TYR A 24 9.43 5.19 -6.85
CA TYR A 24 10.45 6.21 -6.63
C TYR A 24 9.83 7.54 -7.01
N ALA A 25 9.71 8.44 -6.05
CA ALA A 25 9.17 9.76 -6.28
C ALA A 25 10.11 10.61 -7.13
N PRO A 26 9.56 11.62 -7.83
CA PRO A 26 10.37 12.62 -8.51
C PRO A 26 11.35 13.30 -7.55
N THR A 27 12.47 13.79 -8.08
CA THR A 27 13.45 14.55 -7.28
C THR A 27 12.84 15.87 -6.80
N ASN A 28 13.42 16.47 -5.76
CA ASN A 28 12.93 17.74 -5.22
C ASN A 28 12.92 18.88 -6.25
N ASP A 29 13.82 18.81 -7.22
CA ASP A 29 13.96 19.78 -8.30
C ASP A 29 12.92 19.61 -9.42
N CYS A 30 12.12 18.53 -9.38
CA CYS A 30 10.98 18.39 -10.29
C CYS A 30 9.92 19.46 -10.01
N ASN A 31 9.26 19.93 -11.07
CA ASN A 31 8.15 20.87 -10.96
C ASN A 31 6.99 20.27 -10.13
N GLU A 32 6.25 21.13 -9.44
CA GLU A 32 5.11 20.71 -8.62
C GLU A 32 4.06 19.96 -9.45
N ASP A 33 3.79 20.38 -10.68
CA ASP A 33 2.86 19.67 -11.57
C ASP A 33 3.26 18.20 -11.84
N ALA A 34 4.56 17.89 -11.99
CA ALA A 34 5.00 16.50 -12.16
C ALA A 34 4.96 15.71 -10.85
N LYS A 35 5.14 16.38 -9.71
CA LYS A 35 4.95 15.75 -8.39
C LYS A 35 3.49 15.40 -8.19
N ASP A 36 2.59 16.34 -8.43
CA ASP A 36 1.14 16.13 -8.34
C ASP A 36 0.69 15.01 -9.28
N GLN A 37 1.13 15.05 -10.54
CA GLN A 37 0.83 13.98 -11.49
C GLN A 37 1.34 12.60 -11.03
N PHE A 38 2.51 12.55 -10.40
CA PHE A 38 3.04 11.32 -9.84
C PHE A 38 2.15 10.79 -8.71
N TYR A 39 1.75 11.64 -7.77
CA TYR A 39 0.90 11.26 -6.64
C TYR A 39 -0.52 10.88 -7.09
N ASP A 40 -1.12 11.60 -8.04
CA ASP A 40 -2.41 11.27 -8.65
C ASP A 40 -2.37 9.89 -9.31
N ARG A 41 -1.29 9.62 -10.06
CA ARG A 41 -1.10 8.32 -10.71
C ARG A 41 -0.89 7.21 -9.69
N LEU A 42 -0.11 7.46 -8.64
CA LEU A 42 0.12 6.49 -7.57
C LEU A 42 -1.19 6.15 -6.84
N GLN A 43 -1.98 7.17 -6.51
CA GLN A 43 -3.30 7.01 -5.90
C GLN A 43 -4.21 6.17 -6.81
N SER A 44 -4.27 6.46 -8.11
CA SER A 44 -5.06 5.68 -9.07
C SER A 44 -4.64 4.21 -9.14
N ILE A 45 -3.36 3.88 -8.92
CA ILE A 45 -2.87 2.50 -8.87
C ILE A 45 -3.33 1.83 -7.57
N VAL A 46 -3.19 2.50 -6.43
CA VAL A 46 -3.62 1.99 -5.12
C VAL A 46 -5.13 1.75 -5.09
N GLU A 47 -5.93 2.65 -5.67
CA GLU A 47 -7.39 2.52 -5.75
C GLU A 47 -7.86 1.35 -6.64
N LYS A 48 -7.03 0.92 -7.59
CA LYS A 48 -7.31 -0.27 -8.43
C LYS A 48 -7.01 -1.57 -7.72
N CYS A 49 -6.26 -1.56 -6.61
CA CYS A 49 -6.01 -2.76 -5.83
C CYS A 49 -7.30 -3.22 -5.13
N PRO A 50 -7.70 -4.50 -5.25
CA PRO A 50 -8.89 -4.99 -4.59
C PRO A 50 -8.81 -4.84 -3.07
N THR A 51 -9.88 -4.33 -2.43
CA THR A 51 -9.92 -4.07 -0.98
C THR A 51 -9.76 -5.33 -0.12
N LYS A 52 -9.96 -6.51 -0.70
CA LYS A 52 -9.79 -7.82 -0.03
C LYS A 52 -8.34 -8.32 -0.04
N ASP A 53 -7.47 -7.65 -0.80
CA ASP A 53 -6.06 -8.01 -0.96
C ASP A 53 -5.18 -7.12 -0.08
N LEU A 54 -4.10 -7.68 0.44
CA LEU A 54 -3.11 -6.93 1.20
C LEU A 54 -2.26 -6.09 0.23
N THR A 55 -2.30 -4.76 0.34
CA THR A 55 -1.46 -3.87 -0.48
C THR A 55 -0.33 -3.28 0.34
N ILE A 56 0.92 -3.51 -0.08
CA ILE A 56 2.12 -2.88 0.48
C ILE A 56 2.63 -1.85 -0.51
N LEU A 57 2.66 -0.58 -0.10
CA LEU A 57 3.35 0.49 -0.79
C LEU A 57 4.73 0.69 -0.16
N MET A 58 5.77 0.66 -0.97
CA MET A 58 7.16 0.79 -0.50
C MET A 58 8.03 1.51 -1.53
N GLY A 59 9.19 1.98 -1.10
CA GLY A 59 10.16 2.67 -1.96
C GLY A 59 10.56 4.03 -1.39
N ASP A 60 11.15 4.85 -2.25
CA ASP A 60 11.60 6.20 -1.88
C ASP A 60 10.55 7.21 -2.36
N LEU A 61 9.73 7.67 -1.43
CA LEU A 61 8.69 8.65 -1.72
C LEU A 61 9.23 10.10 -1.73
N ASN A 62 10.50 10.32 -1.39
CA ASN A 62 11.17 11.63 -1.36
C ASN A 62 10.22 12.79 -0.96
N VAL A 63 9.42 12.55 0.10
CA VAL A 63 8.41 13.50 0.58
C VAL A 63 9.16 14.62 1.27
N LYS A 64 8.97 15.85 0.77
CA LYS A 64 9.39 17.02 1.51
C LYS A 64 8.51 17.08 2.76
N VAL A 65 9.13 16.91 3.94
CA VAL A 65 8.49 17.31 5.20
C VAL A 65 8.01 18.74 5.00
N GLY A 66 6.69 18.93 5.07
CA GLY A 66 6.07 20.23 4.83
C GLY A 66 6.68 21.30 5.73
N MET A 67 6.58 22.56 5.30
CA MET A 67 6.89 23.68 6.18
C MET A 67 5.92 23.75 7.38
N ASP A 68 4.80 23.01 7.30
CA ASP A 68 3.90 22.68 8.41
C ASP A 68 4.47 21.52 9.26
N ASN A 69 5.58 21.81 9.94
CA ASN A 69 6.07 21.02 11.08
C ASN A 69 5.37 21.42 12.39
N THR A 70 4.28 22.18 12.30
CA THR A 70 3.52 22.68 13.43
C THR A 70 2.96 21.49 14.24
N GLY A 71 3.68 21.09 15.30
CA GLY A 71 3.35 19.95 16.17
C GLY A 71 4.38 18.81 16.24
N TYR A 72 5.51 18.87 15.52
CA TYR A 72 6.57 17.86 15.52
C TYR A 72 7.92 18.39 16.07
N GLU A 73 7.87 19.39 16.95
CA GLU A 73 9.05 20.08 17.51
C GLU A 73 10.01 19.16 18.29
N ASP A 74 9.54 18.01 18.77
CA ASP A 74 10.32 17.08 19.61
C ASP A 74 10.98 15.90 18.86
N ILE A 75 10.86 15.80 17.52
CA ILE A 75 11.34 14.61 16.76
C ILE A 75 12.58 14.90 15.90
N MET A 76 13.16 16.09 16.01
CA MET A 76 14.44 16.41 15.36
C MET A 76 15.51 16.70 16.41
N GLU A 77 16.25 15.66 16.81
CA GLU A 77 17.64 15.80 17.25
C GLU A 77 18.58 15.31 16.14
#